data_AF-A0A1E7Q0K6-F1
#
_entry.id   AF-A0A1E7Q0K6-F1
#
_cell.length_a   1.000
_cell.length_b   1.000
_cell.length_c   1.000
_cell.angle_alpha   90.00
_cell.angle_beta   90.00
_cell.angle_gamma   90.00
#
_symmetry.space_group_name_H-M   'P 1'
#
loop_
_entity.id
_entity.type
_entity.pdbx_description
1 polymer ?
#
loop_
_entity_poly.entity_id
_entity_poly.type
_entity_poly.pdbx_seq_one_letter_code
_entity_poly.pdbx_strand_id
1 'polypeptide(L)'
;MTGFGLIPNLAFSAWFSPGLERFEDCTVEKKFLASTLKERSITSTLYVTRIQEEQESQTAKLFREQGLAGEIAYRPVYPSDTEIEDSRTMVLTSVVYRREASSLEKFFSGSGTQVYYEVKMDGESFALNLGSFEKHPYEVCI
;
A
#
# COMPACT_ATOMS: atom_id res chain seq x y z
N MET A 1 -16.72 47.29 8.80
CA MET A 1 -15.35 46.80 9.06
C MET A 1 -15.34 45.31 8.79
N THR A 2 -15.06 44.94 7.54
CA THR A 2 -15.02 43.55 7.05
C THR A 2 -13.62 42.99 7.29
N GLY A 3 -13.47 42.13 8.29
CA GLY A 3 -12.28 41.30 8.47
C GLY A 3 -12.41 40.06 7.59
N PHE A 4 -11.71 40.05 6.45
CA PHE A 4 -11.52 38.85 5.65
C PHE A 4 -10.63 37.87 6.43
N GLY A 5 -11.24 36.85 7.03
CA GLY A 5 -10.53 35.67 7.51
C GLY A 5 -10.03 34.87 6.30
N LEU A 6 -8.78 35.08 5.91
CA LEU A 6 -8.11 34.26 4.92
C LEU A 6 -7.85 32.88 5.55
N ILE A 7 -8.47 31.83 5.02
CA ILE A 7 -8.16 30.43 5.35
C ILE A 7 -6.93 30.04 4.51
N PRO A 8 -5.71 29.93 5.06
CA PRO A 8 -4.55 29.54 4.30
C PRO A 8 -4.23 28.08 4.65
N ASN A 9 -5.03 27.11 4.17
CA ASN A 9 -4.91 25.76 4.79
C ASN A 9 -5.06 24.53 3.88
N LEU A 10 -5.04 24.68 2.56
CA LEU A 10 -5.14 23.52 1.66
C LEU A 10 -3.88 23.26 0.82
N ALA A 11 -3.10 24.31 0.50
CA ALA A 11 -1.86 24.13 -0.28
C ALA A 11 -0.65 23.77 0.59
N PHE A 12 -0.62 24.19 1.87
CA PHE A 12 0.46 23.85 2.80
C PHE A 12 0.35 22.42 3.36
N SER A 13 -0.86 21.84 3.44
CA SER A 13 -1.08 20.49 3.99
C SER A 13 -0.49 19.40 3.09
N ALA A 14 -0.60 19.53 1.76
CA ALA A 14 0.01 18.62 0.79
C ALA A 14 1.56 18.61 0.84
N TRP A 15 2.18 19.66 1.40
CA TRP A 15 3.63 19.71 1.57
C TRP A 15 4.11 18.72 2.64
N PHE A 16 3.31 18.50 3.69
CA PHE A 16 3.76 17.80 4.90
C PHE A 16 3.11 16.43 5.13
N SER A 17 2.08 16.06 4.37
CA SER A 17 1.36 14.80 4.60
C SER A 17 1.33 13.93 3.35
N PRO A 18 1.77 12.65 3.45
CA PRO A 18 1.62 11.71 2.37
C PRO A 18 0.13 11.46 2.09
N GLY A 19 -0.17 11.15 0.83
CA GLY A 19 -1.51 10.82 0.38
C GLY A 19 -1.63 9.35 -0.01
N LEU A 20 -2.85 8.81 0.09
CA LEU A 20 -3.21 7.52 -0.46
C LEU A 20 -4.46 7.69 -1.30
N GLU A 21 -4.30 7.55 -2.61
CA GLU A 21 -5.39 7.63 -3.58
C GLU A 21 -5.84 6.22 -3.96
N ARG A 22 -7.16 6.01 -4.00
CA ARG A 22 -7.81 4.75 -4.31
C ARG A 22 -8.40 4.82 -5.72
N PHE A 23 -8.07 3.84 -6.54
CA PHE A 23 -8.59 3.66 -7.90
C PHE A 23 -9.36 2.35 -7.97
N GLU A 24 -10.62 2.42 -8.40
CA GLU A 24 -11.50 1.27 -8.54
C GLU A 24 -11.57 0.80 -10.00
N ASP A 25 -12.00 -0.43 -10.23
CA ASP A 25 -12.17 -1.03 -11.56
C ASP A 25 -10.89 -1.05 -12.43
N CYS A 26 -9.73 -1.14 -11.78
CA CYS A 26 -8.41 -1.11 -12.43
C CYS A 26 -7.84 -2.49 -12.76
N THR A 27 -8.34 -3.51 -12.08
CA THR A 27 -7.91 -4.90 -12.24
C THR A 27 -9.12 -5.81 -12.34
N VAL A 28 -8.90 -7.00 -12.90
CA VAL A 28 -9.91 -8.06 -12.92
C VAL A 28 -9.76 -8.91 -11.66
N GLU A 29 -10.86 -9.13 -10.94
CA GLU A 29 -10.84 -9.97 -9.74
C GLU A 29 -10.31 -11.37 -10.08
N LYS A 30 -9.32 -11.83 -9.31
CA LYS A 30 -8.70 -13.13 -9.56
C LYS A 30 -8.29 -13.80 -8.26
N LYS A 31 -8.64 -15.07 -8.14
CA LYS A 31 -8.22 -15.95 -7.06
C LYS A 31 -6.97 -16.73 -7.46
N PHE A 32 -5.98 -16.80 -6.56
CA PHE A 32 -4.75 -17.57 -6.76
C PHE A 32 -4.13 -18.00 -5.44
N LEU A 33 -3.14 -18.88 -5.52
CA LEU A 33 -2.30 -19.25 -4.38
C LEU A 33 -1.17 -18.22 -4.22
N ALA A 34 -0.73 -17.99 -2.99
CA ALA A 34 0.38 -17.09 -2.68
C ALA A 34 1.67 -17.48 -3.43
N SER A 35 1.90 -18.78 -3.63
CA SER A 35 3.01 -19.29 -4.45
C SER A 35 3.11 -18.63 -5.82
N THR A 36 1.97 -18.36 -6.48
CA THR A 36 1.92 -17.72 -7.80
C THR A 36 2.46 -16.29 -7.78
N LEU A 37 2.26 -15.55 -6.68
CA LEU A 37 2.85 -14.22 -6.52
C LEU A 37 4.32 -14.32 -6.09
N LYS A 38 4.64 -15.23 -5.17
CA LYS A 38 6.01 -15.44 -4.70
C LYS A 38 6.95 -15.74 -5.86
N GLU A 39 6.59 -16.65 -6.76
CA GLU A 39 7.37 -16.97 -7.98
C GLU A 39 7.72 -15.75 -8.86
N ARG A 40 6.91 -14.68 -8.79
CA ARG A 40 7.10 -13.45 -9.58
C ARG A 40 7.73 -12.31 -8.76
N SER A 41 7.82 -12.47 -7.45
CA SER A 41 8.43 -11.48 -6.55
C SER A 41 9.94 -11.49 -6.68
N ILE A 42 10.59 -10.37 -6.38
CA ILE A 42 12.04 -10.19 -6.51
C ILE A 42 12.84 -11.22 -5.69
N THR A 43 12.31 -11.64 -4.54
CA THR A 43 13.01 -12.51 -3.58
C THR A 43 12.38 -13.89 -3.44
N SER A 44 11.43 -14.25 -4.31
CA SER A 44 10.62 -15.48 -4.19
C SER A 44 9.90 -15.63 -2.84
N THR A 45 9.75 -14.54 -2.09
CA THR A 45 9.20 -14.50 -0.75
C THR A 45 8.32 -13.27 -0.59
N LEU A 46 7.25 -13.38 0.18
CA LEU A 46 6.36 -12.29 0.52
C LEU A 46 6.01 -12.38 1.99
N TYR A 47 6.02 -11.24 2.67
CA TYR A 47 5.76 -11.10 4.10
C TYR A 47 4.50 -10.28 4.30
N VAL A 48 3.76 -10.60 5.35
CA VAL A 48 2.60 -9.81 5.80
C VAL A 48 3.02 -8.97 6.99
N THR A 49 2.89 -7.66 6.84
CA THR A 49 3.06 -6.69 7.91
C THR A 49 1.69 -6.17 8.31
N ARG A 50 1.20 -6.58 9.48
CA ARG A 50 -0.07 -6.08 10.02
C ARG A 50 0.11 -4.72 10.70
N ILE A 51 -0.90 -3.87 10.59
CA ILE A 51 -0.92 -2.58 11.30
C ILE A 51 -1.04 -2.86 12.80
N GLN A 52 -0.11 -2.32 13.58
CA GLN A 52 -0.11 -2.37 15.03
C GLN A 52 -0.29 -0.94 15.57
N GLU A 53 -1.24 -0.73 16.48
CA GLU A 53 -1.55 0.61 17.01
C GLU A 53 -0.34 1.27 17.68
N GLU A 54 0.50 0.48 18.35
CA GLU A 54 1.66 0.97 19.09
C GLU A 54 2.85 1.37 18.20
N GLN A 55 2.85 0.95 16.93
CA GLN A 55 3.93 1.17 15.97
C GLN A 55 3.43 1.83 14.68
N GLU A 56 2.37 2.65 14.80
CA GLU A 56 1.67 3.21 13.65
C GLU A 56 2.54 4.22 12.88
N SER A 57 3.05 3.79 11.72
CA SER A 57 3.65 4.68 10.72
C SER A 57 2.56 5.50 10.00
N GLN A 58 2.96 6.59 9.33
CA GLN A 58 2.00 7.38 8.52
C GLN A 58 1.35 6.54 7.42
N THR A 59 2.09 5.59 6.81
CA THR A 59 1.53 4.65 5.82
C THR A 59 0.51 3.71 6.47
N ALA A 60 0.80 3.18 7.65
CA ALA A 60 -0.13 2.34 8.40
C ALA A 60 -1.44 3.10 8.71
N LYS A 61 -1.33 4.37 9.10
CA LYS A 61 -2.51 5.23 9.31
C LYS A 61 -3.36 5.36 8.04
N LEU A 62 -2.73 5.67 6.90
CA LEU A 62 -3.42 5.79 5.61
C LEU A 62 -4.10 4.47 5.19
N PHE A 63 -3.43 3.33 5.39
CA PHE A 63 -4.01 2.01 5.12
C PHE A 63 -5.22 1.71 5.99
N ARG A 64 -5.14 2.02 7.30
CA ARG A 64 -6.27 1.86 8.22
C ARG A 64 -7.48 2.72 7.82
N GLU A 65 -7.24 3.96 7.40
CA GLU A 65 -8.31 4.86 6.90
C GLU A 65 -9.03 4.29 5.67
N GLN A 66 -8.38 3.41 4.89
CA GLN A 66 -8.97 2.68 3.75
C GLN A 66 -9.53 1.30 4.13
N GLY A 67 -9.51 0.91 5.41
CA GLY A 67 -9.97 -0.40 5.87
C GLY A 67 -9.01 -1.55 5.55
N LEU A 68 -7.74 -1.27 5.27
CA LEU A 68 -6.72 -2.28 5.05
C LEU A 68 -6.10 -2.73 6.37
N ALA A 69 -5.83 -4.02 6.51
CA ALA A 69 -5.24 -4.64 7.69
C ALA A 69 -3.70 -4.52 7.73
N GLY A 70 -3.07 -4.18 6.59
CA GLY A 70 -1.61 -4.13 6.48
C GLY A 70 -1.07 -4.11 5.07
N GLU A 71 0.24 -4.36 4.97
CA GLU A 71 1.01 -4.43 3.73
C GLU A 71 1.47 -5.86 3.47
N ILE A 72 1.59 -6.21 2.19
CA ILE A 72 2.32 -7.40 1.73
C ILE A 72 3.48 -6.94 0.85
N ALA A 73 4.71 -7.35 1.20
CA ALA A 73 5.92 -6.95 0.49
C ALA A 73 6.99 -8.05 0.46
N TYR A 74 7.98 -7.92 -0.42
CA TYR A 74 9.09 -8.88 -0.57
C TYR A 74 10.09 -8.91 0.59
N ARG A 75 10.01 -7.94 1.50
CA ARG A 75 10.85 -7.82 2.69
C ARG A 75 9.98 -7.57 3.92
N PRO A 76 10.33 -8.11 5.09
CA PRO A 76 9.66 -7.78 6.33
C PRO A 76 9.96 -6.31 6.70
N VAL A 77 8.96 -5.64 7.28
CA VAL A 77 9.12 -4.30 7.87
C VAL A 77 9.59 -4.43 9.31
N TYR A 78 9.03 -5.40 10.05
CA TYR A 78 9.39 -5.71 11.42
C TYR A 78 9.94 -7.13 11.55
N PRO A 79 10.82 -7.41 12.53
CA PRO A 79 11.34 -8.76 12.76
C PRO A 79 10.26 -9.81 13.08
N SER A 80 9.08 -9.38 13.53
CA SER A 80 7.93 -10.23 13.83
C SER A 80 7.07 -10.57 12.62
N ASP A 81 7.32 -9.97 11.46
CA ASP A 81 6.51 -10.18 10.27
C ASP A 81 6.68 -11.61 9.76
N THR A 82 5.56 -12.21 9.35
CA THR A 82 5.52 -13.61 8.94
C THR A 82 5.53 -13.73 7.42
N GLU A 83 6.35 -14.64 6.91
CA GLU A 83 6.27 -15.06 5.51
C GLU A 83 4.91 -15.69 5.20
N ILE A 84 4.37 -15.40 4.03
CA ILE A 84 3.13 -16.02 3.55
C ILE A 84 3.41 -17.46 3.11
N GLU A 85 2.64 -18.38 3.68
CA GLU A 85 2.62 -19.78 3.26
C GLU A 85 2.16 -19.93 1.80
N ASP A 86 2.86 -20.77 1.03
CA ASP A 86 2.61 -20.98 -0.41
C ASP A 86 1.17 -21.42 -0.72
N SER A 87 0.58 -22.19 0.19
CA SER A 87 -0.78 -22.73 0.05
C SER A 87 -1.89 -21.72 0.34
N ARG A 88 -1.53 -20.52 0.82
CA ARG A 88 -2.51 -19.52 1.22
C ARG A 88 -3.24 -18.98 0.01
N THR A 89 -4.56 -18.92 0.11
CA THR A 89 -5.42 -18.42 -0.95
C THR A 89 -5.55 -16.91 -0.86
N MET A 90 -5.40 -16.24 -1.98
CA MET A 90 -5.48 -14.79 -2.12
C MET A 90 -6.46 -14.41 -3.23
N VAL A 91 -7.12 -13.27 -3.07
CA VAL A 91 -8.02 -12.70 -4.09
C VAL A 91 -7.56 -11.29 -4.42
N LEU A 92 -6.97 -11.11 -5.60
CA LEU A 92 -6.78 -9.78 -6.17
C LEU A 92 -8.16 -9.18 -6.45
N THR A 93 -8.40 -7.97 -5.96
CA THR A 93 -9.65 -7.24 -6.19
C THR A 93 -9.54 -6.34 -7.44
N SER A 94 -10.52 -5.48 -7.70
CA SER A 94 -10.44 -4.45 -8.74
C SER A 94 -9.77 -3.13 -8.30
N VAL A 95 -9.29 -3.07 -7.05
CA VAL A 95 -8.82 -1.83 -6.42
C VAL A 95 -7.28 -1.75 -6.44
N VAL A 96 -6.79 -0.58 -6.82
CA VAL A 96 -5.38 -0.20 -6.81
C VAL A 96 -5.23 1.05 -5.96
N TYR A 97 -4.14 1.15 -5.21
CA TYR A 97 -3.79 2.35 -4.47
C TYR A 97 -2.50 3.00 -4.99
N ARG A 98 -2.47 4.33 -5.02
CA ARG A 98 -1.27 5.13 -5.25
C ARG A 98 -0.94 5.91 -3.99
N ARG A 99 0.20 5.60 -3.38
CA ARG A 99 0.74 6.38 -2.26
C ARG A 99 1.71 7.42 -2.80
N GLU A 100 1.38 8.68 -2.58
CA GLU A 100 2.29 9.77 -2.87
C GLU A 100 3.04 10.16 -1.60
N ALA A 101 4.38 10.11 -1.68
CA ALA A 101 5.22 10.65 -0.63
C ALA A 101 5.04 12.17 -0.54
N SER A 102 5.04 12.70 0.69
CA SER A 102 5.10 14.14 0.94
C SER A 102 6.35 14.76 0.34
N SER A 103 6.34 16.07 0.10
CA SER A 103 7.53 16.80 -0.38
C SER A 103 8.72 16.66 0.58
N LEU A 104 8.45 16.54 1.89
CA LEU A 104 9.48 16.30 2.91
C LEU A 104 10.13 14.92 2.75
N GLU A 105 9.32 13.87 2.60
CA GLU A 105 9.82 12.52 2.36
C GLU A 105 10.63 12.47 1.05
N LYS A 106 10.10 13.05 -0.03
CA LYS A 106 10.82 13.14 -1.32
C LYS A 106 12.19 13.80 -1.17
N PHE A 107 12.31 14.84 -0.33
CA PHE A 107 13.56 15.56 -0.11
C PHE A 107 14.58 14.78 0.74
N PHE A 108 14.14 14.10 1.81
CA PHE A 108 15.06 13.45 2.77
C PHE A 108 15.36 11.98 2.48
N SER A 109 14.38 11.21 1.97
CA SER A 109 14.53 9.77 1.73
C SER A 109 14.62 9.42 0.25
N GLY A 110 14.31 10.37 -0.65
CA GLY A 110 14.12 10.09 -2.07
C GLY A 110 12.95 9.14 -2.33
N SER A 111 12.06 8.90 -1.35
CA SER A 111 10.95 7.95 -1.52
C SER A 111 9.98 8.48 -2.57
N GLY A 112 9.84 7.72 -3.64
CA GLY A 112 8.92 8.02 -4.73
C GLY A 112 7.48 7.61 -4.45
N THR A 113 6.67 7.74 -5.50
CA THR A 113 5.31 7.19 -5.55
C THR A 113 5.36 5.66 -5.46
N GLN A 114 4.51 5.09 -4.62
CA GLN A 114 4.36 3.64 -4.50
C GLN A 114 2.96 3.24 -4.97
N VAL A 115 2.88 2.06 -5.57
CA VAL A 115 1.62 1.50 -6.07
C VAL A 115 1.35 0.19 -5.36
N TYR A 116 0.08 -0.04 -5.04
CA TYR A 116 -0.37 -1.23 -4.33
C TYR A 116 -1.59 -1.84 -5.02
N TYR A 117 -1.64 -3.17 -5.10
CA TYR A 117 -2.90 -3.88 -5.34
C TYR A 117 -3.63 -4.09 -4.03
N GLU A 118 -4.95 -3.96 -4.00
CA GLU A 118 -5.72 -4.53 -2.91
C GLU A 118 -5.89 -6.04 -3.12
N VAL A 119 -5.44 -6.81 -2.13
CA VAL A 119 -5.59 -8.26 -2.11
C VAL A 119 -6.30 -8.69 -0.84
N LYS A 120 -7.31 -9.54 -0.97
CA LYS A 120 -7.99 -10.17 0.16
C LYS A 120 -7.33 -11.49 0.52
N MET A 121 -7.10 -11.68 1.81
CA MET A 121 -6.54 -12.89 2.39
C MET A 121 -7.20 -13.09 3.77
N ASP A 122 -7.77 -14.27 4.03
CA ASP A 122 -8.45 -14.63 5.29
C ASP A 122 -9.58 -13.67 5.71
N GLY A 123 -10.27 -13.07 4.74
CA GLY A 123 -11.38 -12.14 4.99
C GLY A 123 -10.95 -10.69 5.25
N GLU A 124 -9.66 -10.40 5.25
CA GLU A 124 -9.12 -9.04 5.41
C GLU A 124 -8.51 -8.54 4.09
N SER A 125 -8.51 -7.22 3.89
CA SER A 125 -7.86 -6.57 2.74
C SER A 125 -6.45 -6.08 3.10
N PHE A 126 -5.48 -6.32 2.22
CA PHE A 126 -4.09 -5.91 2.37
C PHE A 126 -3.61 -5.15 1.14
N ALA A 127 -2.66 -4.23 1.35
CA ALA A 127 -1.95 -3.54 0.27
C ALA A 127 -0.74 -4.37 -0.19
N LEU A 128 -0.84 -5.03 -1.34
CA LEU A 128 0.29 -5.71 -1.97
C LEU A 128 1.17 -4.70 -2.71
N ASN A 129 2.38 -4.47 -2.21
CA ASN A 129 3.31 -3.48 -2.77
C ASN A 129 3.89 -3.93 -4.11
N LEU A 130 3.60 -3.21 -5.20
CA LEU A 130 4.06 -3.55 -6.55
C LEU A 130 5.59 -3.42 -6.69
N GLY A 131 6.25 -2.63 -5.82
CA GLY A 131 7.71 -2.58 -5.73
C GLY A 131 8.36 -3.91 -5.30
N SER A 132 7.55 -4.92 -4.96
CA SER A 132 7.98 -6.29 -4.68
C SER A 132 8.22 -7.14 -5.93
N PHE A 133 7.94 -6.63 -7.12
CA PHE A 133 8.01 -7.37 -8.38
C PHE A 133 8.88 -6.62 -9.38
N GLU A 134 9.68 -7.34 -10.17
CA GLU A 134 10.46 -6.74 -11.26
C GLU A 134 9.56 -6.18 -12.37
N LYS A 135 8.43 -6.83 -12.58
CA LYS A 135 7.35 -6.42 -13.48
C LYS A 135 6.03 -6.61 -12.76
N HIS A 136 5.10 -5.67 -12.96
CA HIS A 136 3.78 -5.78 -12.35
C HIS A 136 3.13 -7.11 -12.76
N PRO A 137 2.64 -7.92 -11.80
CA PRO A 137 2.09 -9.25 -12.10
C PRO A 137 0.77 -9.19 -12.87
N TYR A 138 0.12 -8.02 -12.87
CA TYR A 138 -1.13 -7.68 -13.52
C TYR A 138 -1.04 -6.25 -14.09
N GLU A 139 -2.00 -5.86 -14.93
CA GLU A 139 -2.08 -4.52 -15.49
C GLU A 139 -2.59 -3.52 -14.44
N VAL A 140 -2.16 -2.25 -14.54
CA VAL A 140 -2.55 -1.15 -13.65
C VAL A 140 -3.03 0.02 -14.51
N CYS A 141 -4.07 0.71 -14.03
CA CYS A 141 -4.80 1.77 -14.73
C CYS A 141 -4.22 3.20 -14.52
N ILE A 142 -2.98 3.33 -14.03
CA ILE A 142 -2.38 4.57 -13.49
C ILE A 142 -1.04 4.91 -14.11
#